data_AF-A0A924WH23-F1
#
_entry.id   AF-A0A924WH23-F1
#
_cell.length_a   1.000
_cell.length_b   1.000
_cell.length_c   1.000
_cell.angle_alpha   90.00
_cell.angle_beta   90.00
_cell.angle_gamma   90.00
#
_symmetry.space_group_name_H-M   'P 1'
#
loop_
_entity.id
_entity.type
_entity.pdbx_description
1 polymer ?
#
loop_
_entity_poly.entity_id
_entity_poly.type
_entity_poly.pdbx_seq_one_letter_code
_entity_poly.pdbx_strand_id
1 'polypeptide(L)'
;FFGMIAKELGVPPPSVTIGPFLAEVAWRVEWLKEKILGTTPLATKESARASVTYYTYGNEKSRSVFGFEYLPFEQTVRDTAAQYLEAKREGYVPKFLN
;
A
#
# COMPACT_ATOMS: atom_id res chain seq x y z
N PHE A 1 -10.11 -0.01 2.53
CA PHE A 1 -9.00 0.31 1.60
C PHE A 1 -8.70 -0.84 0.63
N PHE A 2 -8.05 -1.94 1.06
CA PHE A 2 -7.62 -3.01 0.14
C PHE A 2 -8.72 -3.63 -0.73
N GLY A 3 -9.98 -3.67 -0.27
CA GLY A 3 -11.10 -4.10 -1.11
C GLY A 3 -11.34 -3.22 -2.35
N MET A 4 -11.10 -1.90 -2.24
CA MET A 4 -11.19 -0.99 -3.40
C MET A 4 -10.07 -1.28 -4.40
N ILE A 5 -8.85 -1.48 -3.91
CA ILE A 5 -7.71 -1.86 -4.77
C ILE A 5 -8.01 -3.18 -5.49
N ALA A 6 -8.46 -4.20 -4.76
CA ALA A 6 -8.76 -5.52 -5.34
C ALA A 6 -9.82 -5.43 -6.43
N LYS A 7 -10.86 -4.62 -6.22
CA LYS A 7 -11.89 -4.33 -7.23
C LYS A 7 -11.29 -3.71 -8.49
N GLU A 8 -10.50 -2.64 -8.37
CA GLU A 8 -9.91 -1.95 -9.53
C GLU A 8 -8.86 -2.82 -10.25
N LEU A 9 -8.18 -3.72 -9.53
CA LEU A 9 -7.23 -4.68 -10.11
C LEU A 9 -7.91 -5.93 -10.70
N GLY A 10 -9.22 -6.13 -10.48
CA GLY A 10 -9.94 -7.32 -10.94
C GLY A 10 -9.49 -8.62 -10.26
N VAL A 11 -9.04 -8.55 -9.00
CA VAL A 11 -8.58 -9.72 -8.22
C VAL A 11 -9.47 -9.96 -6.99
N PRO A 12 -9.47 -11.18 -6.42
CA PRO A 12 -10.21 -11.45 -5.20
C PRO A 12 -9.77 -10.53 -4.04
N PRO A 13 -10.71 -10.00 -3.24
CA PRO A 13 -10.35 -9.21 -2.07
C PRO A 13 -9.64 -10.06 -1.03
N PRO A 14 -8.79 -9.45 -0.17
CA PRO A 14 -8.13 -10.18 0.91
C PRO A 14 -9.18 -10.73 1.89
N SER A 15 -9.08 -12.02 2.21
CA SER A 15 -9.99 -12.72 3.11
C SER A 15 -9.57 -12.67 4.59
N VAL A 16 -8.34 -12.25 4.87
CA VAL A 16 -7.75 -12.23 6.22
C VAL A 16 -7.40 -10.81 6.62
N THR A 17 -7.96 -10.35 7.74
CA THR A 17 -7.57 -9.08 8.35
C THR A 17 -6.32 -9.28 9.20
N ILE A 18 -5.27 -8.50 8.93
CA ILE A 18 -4.02 -8.53 9.70
C ILE A 18 -4.15 -7.61 10.92
N GLY A 19 -4.16 -8.21 12.11
CA GLY A 19 -4.08 -7.49 13.38
C GLY A 19 -2.66 -7.43 13.95
N PRO A 20 -2.46 -6.75 15.10
CA PRO A 20 -1.14 -6.59 15.72
C PRO A 20 -0.40 -7.91 15.98
N PHE A 21 -1.11 -8.95 16.40
CA PHE A 21 -0.51 -10.28 16.62
C PHE A 21 0.04 -10.89 15.32
N LEU A 22 -0.76 -10.89 14.25
CA LEU A 22 -0.33 -11.43 12.96
C LEU A 22 0.82 -10.60 12.34
N ALA A 23 0.80 -9.28 12.51
CA ALA A 23 1.89 -8.41 12.11
C ALA A 23 3.20 -8.75 12.84
N GLU A 24 3.14 -9.01 14.15
CA GLU A 24 4.29 -9.43 14.96
C GLU A 24 4.85 -10.79 14.53
N VAL A 25 4.00 -11.72 14.12
CA VAL A 25 4.43 -13.01 13.58
C VAL A 25 5.07 -12.81 12.21
N ALA A 26 4.46 -12.01 11.33
CA ALA A 26 4.90 -11.82 9.96
C ALA A 26 6.34 -11.30 9.87
N TRP A 27 6.69 -10.23 10.60
CA TRP A 27 8.05 -9.68 10.51
C TRP A 27 9.12 -10.62 11.09
N ARG A 28 8.78 -11.47 12.07
CA ARG A 28 9.71 -12.46 12.62
C ARG A 28 10.00 -13.57 11.63
N VAL A 29 8.99 -14.00 10.86
CA VAL A 29 9.16 -14.95 9.77
C VAL A 29 10.06 -14.36 8.69
N GLU A 30 9.83 -13.10 8.29
CA GLU A 30 10.67 -12.42 7.30
C GLU A 30 12.11 -12.23 7.80
N TRP A 31 12.31 -11.80 9.05
CA TRP A 31 13.63 -11.69 9.67
C TRP A 31 14.36 -13.04 9.74
N LEU A 32 13.66 -14.13 10.05
CA LEU A 32 14.24 -15.46 10.07
C LEU A 32 14.66 -15.91 8.66
N LYS A 33 13.80 -15.67 7.65
CA LYS A 33 14.12 -15.94 6.25
C LYS A 33 15.34 -15.15 5.80
N GLU A 34 15.40 -13.86 6.10
CA GLU A 34 16.55 -13.01 5.82
C GLU A 34 17.83 -13.57 6.46
N LYS A 35 17.78 -13.95 7.74
CA LYS A 35 18.96 -14.45 8.46
C LYS A 35 19.46 -15.80 7.92
N ILE A 36 18.58 -16.68 7.48
CA ILE A 36 18.94 -18.02 6.99
C ILE A 36 19.28 -18.01 5.50
N LEU A 37 18.53 -17.26 4.69
CA LEU A 37 18.59 -17.29 3.23
C LEU A 37 19.32 -16.08 2.62
N GLY A 38 19.64 -15.05 3.42
CA GLY A 38 20.25 -13.81 2.94
C GLY A 38 19.33 -12.96 2.06
N THR A 39 18.03 -13.24 2.03
CA THR A 39 17.06 -12.54 1.19
C THR A 39 16.57 -11.26 1.84
N THR A 40 16.32 -10.21 1.05
CA THR A 40 15.71 -8.97 1.54
C THR A 40 14.32 -9.25 2.13
N PRO A 41 14.03 -8.80 3.37
CA PRO A 41 12.74 -9.04 4.00
C PRO A 41 11.65 -8.20 3.33
N LEU A 42 10.48 -8.80 3.10
CA LEU A 42 9.32 -8.08 2.55
C LEU A 42 8.68 -7.14 3.59
N ALA A 43 8.79 -7.48 4.87
CA ALA A 43 8.29 -6.69 5.98
C ALA A 43 9.29 -6.69 7.14
N THR A 44 9.69 -5.51 7.56
CA THR A 44 10.45 -5.29 8.79
C THR A 44 9.52 -5.14 10.00
N LYS A 45 10.08 -5.21 11.21
CA LYS A 45 9.35 -4.99 12.45
C LYS A 45 8.62 -3.64 12.46
N GLU A 46 9.28 -2.60 11.99
CA GLU A 46 8.79 -1.22 11.98
C GLU A 46 7.65 -1.08 10.98
N SER A 47 7.85 -1.56 9.74
CA SER A 47 6.83 -1.50 8.67
C SER A 47 5.59 -2.34 9.01
N ALA A 48 5.76 -3.53 9.58
CA ALA A 48 4.64 -4.37 10.01
C ALA A 48 3.80 -3.67 11.09
N ARG A 49 4.43 -3.10 12.13
CA ARG A 49 3.73 -2.34 13.18
C ARG A 49 3.04 -1.09 12.63
N ALA A 50 3.73 -0.34 11.77
CA ALA A 50 3.17 0.86 11.15
C ALA A 50 1.93 0.53 10.31
N SER A 51 1.93 -0.60 9.59
CA SER A 51 0.82 -1.00 8.70
C SER A 51 -0.50 -1.28 9.43
N VAL A 52 -0.44 -1.65 10.71
CA VAL A 52 -1.61 -1.95 11.56
C VAL A 52 -1.94 -0.82 12.53
N THR A 53 -1.16 0.26 12.53
CA THR A 53 -1.39 1.43 13.39
C THR A 53 -2.15 2.49 12.62
N TYR A 54 -3.20 3.04 13.24
CA TYR A 54 -3.97 4.14 12.66
C TYR A 54 -3.35 5.48 13.03
N TYR A 55 -2.98 6.26 12.02
CA TYR A 55 -2.53 7.64 12.17
C TYR A 55 -3.53 8.57 11.49
N THR A 56 -3.91 9.64 12.18
CA THR A 56 -4.74 10.71 11.62
C THR A 56 -3.91 11.98 11.52
N TYR A 57 -4.05 12.68 10.39
CA TYR A 57 -3.31 13.90 10.11
C TYR A 57 -4.30 15.01 9.73
N GLY A 58 -4.15 16.17 10.37
CA GLY A 58 -4.87 17.38 9.98
C GLY A 58 -4.35 17.91 8.65
N ASN A 59 -5.25 18.40 7.79
CA ASN A 59 -4.92 18.93 6.47
C ASN A 59 -5.27 20.41 6.32
N GLU A 60 -5.47 21.11 7.43
CA GLU A 60 -5.96 22.49 7.48
C GLU A 60 -5.01 23.44 6.74
N LYS A 61 -3.69 23.23 6.91
CA LYS A 61 -2.64 24.04 6.25
C LYS A 61 -2.69 23.94 4.72
N SER A 62 -3.04 22.77 4.19
CA SER A 62 -3.14 22.58 2.73
C SER A 62 -4.45 23.15 2.21
N ARG A 63 -5.56 22.92 2.93
CA ARG A 63 -6.88 23.45 2.56
C ARG A 63 -6.99 24.97 2.69
N SER A 64 -6.14 25.63 3.47
CA SER A 64 -6.11 27.09 3.55
C SER A 64 -5.48 27.77 2.32
N VAL A 65 -4.85 27.00 1.43
CA VAL A 65 -4.30 27.54 0.18
C VAL A 65 -5.44 27.79 -0.81
N PHE A 66 -5.49 28.97 -1.41
CA PHE A 66 -6.58 29.38 -2.30
C PHE A 66 -6.75 28.42 -3.48
N GLY A 67 -7.97 27.88 -3.63
CA GLY A 67 -8.33 26.97 -4.73
C GLY A 67 -7.75 25.54 -4.59
N PHE A 68 -7.15 25.18 -3.46
CA PHE A 68 -6.59 23.85 -3.27
C PHE A 68 -7.65 22.82 -2.88
N GLU A 69 -7.75 21.76 -3.66
CA GLU A 69 -8.55 20.57 -3.36
C GLU A 69 -7.72 19.31 -3.56
N TYR A 70 -7.89 18.32 -2.68
CA TYR A 70 -7.28 17.01 -2.84
C TYR A 70 -8.05 16.21 -3.89
N LEU A 71 -7.33 15.41 -4.66
CA LEU A 71 -7.93 14.39 -5.50
C LEU A 71 -8.76 13.42 -4.61
N PRO A 72 -10.01 13.10 -4.98
CA PRO A 72 -10.81 12.11 -4.26
C PRO A 72 -10.05 10.79 -4.14
N PHE A 73 -10.13 10.16 -2.96
CA PHE A 73 -9.33 8.97 -2.67
C PHE A 73 -9.64 7.80 -3.63
N GLU A 74 -10.90 7.63 -3.97
CA GLU A 74 -11.37 6.61 -4.90
C GLU A 74 -10.81 6.82 -6.31
N GLN A 75 -10.64 8.09 -6.71
CA GLN A 75 -10.03 8.44 -7.99
C GLN A 75 -8.54 8.06 -7.99
N THR A 76 -7.81 8.39 -6.92
CA THR A 76 -6.41 7.97 -6.74
C THR A 76 -6.22 6.46 -6.85
N VAL A 77 -7.10 5.67 -6.21
CA VAL A 77 -7.03 4.19 -6.27
C VAL A 77 -7.23 3.70 -7.70
N ARG A 78 -8.22 4.24 -8.42
CA ARG A 78 -8.51 3.88 -9.81
C ARG A 78 -7.34 4.18 -10.74
N ASP A 79 -6.81 5.39 -10.67
CA ASP A 79 -5.73 5.84 -11.55
C ASP A 79 -4.46 5.03 -11.30
N THR A 80 -4.12 4.80 -10.04
CA THR A 80 -2.95 3.99 -9.66
C THR A 80 -3.11 2.53 -10.11
N ALA A 81 -4.30 1.95 -9.97
CA ALA A 81 -4.57 0.57 -10.41
C ALA A 81 -4.46 0.45 -11.93
N ALA A 82 -5.02 1.40 -12.68
CA ALA A 82 -4.92 1.44 -14.14
C ALA A 82 -3.46 1.48 -14.60
N GLN A 83 -2.64 2.35 -13.98
CA GLN A 83 -1.21 2.44 -14.28
C GLN A 83 -0.44 1.17 -13.96
N TYR A 84 -0.72 0.54 -12.81
CA TYR A 84 -0.10 -0.72 -12.46
C TYR A 84 -0.41 -1.81 -13.49
N LEU A 85 -1.66 -1.91 -13.95
CA LEU A 85 -2.08 -2.88 -14.95
C LEU A 85 -1.43 -2.62 -16.32
N GLU A 86 -1.30 -1.36 -16.72
CA GLU A 86 -0.60 -0.96 -17.93
C GLU A 86 0.89 -1.30 -17.85
N ALA A 87 1.56 -0.91 -16.76
CA ALA A 87 2.97 -1.24 -16.53
C ALA A 87 3.19 -2.76 -16.52
N LYS A 88 2.31 -3.53 -15.85
CA LYS A 88 2.37 -4.98 -15.82
C LYS A 88 2.26 -5.59 -17.22
N ARG A 89 1.39 -5.06 -18.10
CA ARG A 89 1.26 -5.52 -19.49
C ARG A 89 2.51 -5.27 -20.32
N GLU A 90 3.27 -4.24 -19.98
CA GLU A 90 4.48 -3.83 -20.70
C GLU A 90 5.78 -4.30 -20.04
N GLY A 91 5.72 -5.18 -19.05
CA GLY A 91 6.91 -5.70 -18.38
C GLY A 91 7.56 -4.74 -17.39
N TYR A 92 6.76 -3.88 -16.75
CA TYR A 92 7.15 -2.92 -15.70
C TYR A 92 8.10 -1.82 -16.17
N VAL A 93 7.98 -1.40 -17.43
CA VAL A 93 8.70 -0.21 -17.94
C VAL A 93 8.24 1.04 -17.16
N PRO A 94 9.17 1.90 -16.69
CA PRO A 94 8.80 3.15 -15.99
C PRO A 94 7.95 4.08 -16.86
N LYS A 95 6.89 4.64 -16.27
CA LYS A 95 5.99 5.59 -16.91
C LYS A 95 5.68 6.76 -16.00
N PHE A 96 5.33 7.90 -16.60
CA PHE A 96 4.90 9.09 -15.89
C PHE A 96 3.37 9.21 -15.92
N LEU A 97 2.79 9.73 -14.84
CA LEU A 97 1.40 10.20 -14.83
C LEU A 97 1.31 11.38 -15.81
N ASN A 98 0.43 11.26 -16.81
CA ASN A 98 0.08 12.37 -17.70
C ASN A 98 -1.00 13.24 -17.04
#